data_AF-A0A8S4H0G2-F1
#
_entry.id   AF-A0A8S4H0G2-F1
#
_cell.length_a   1.000
_cell.length_b   1.000
_cell.length_c   1.000
_cell.angle_alpha   90.00
_cell.angle_beta   90.00
_cell.angle_gamma   90.00
#
_symmetry.space_group_name_H-M   'P 1'
#
loop_
_entity.id
_entity.type
_entity.pdbx_description
1 polymer ?
#
loop_
_entity_poly.entity_id
_entity_poly.type
_entity_poly.pdbx_seq_one_letter_code
_entity_poly.pdbx_strand_id
1 'polypeptide(L)'
;MVCTKCEKKLRKLGCQDVWKAGAQNTVKSGGVKLGANKLLKPKHTKISKKGDLDTVKCETCKKGLLDRNYKFCNGCAYRKGVCAMCGKKILDTALYNQSTT
;
A
#
# COMPACT_ATOMS: atom_id res chain seq x y z
N MET A 1 -6.55 -6.24 -6.51
CA MET A 1 -6.94 -7.56 -6.00
C MET A 1 -5.85 -8.14 -5.11
N VAL A 2 -6.13 -8.35 -3.83
CA VAL A 2 -5.19 -8.95 -2.86
C VAL A 2 -5.93 -10.09 -2.16
N CYS A 3 -5.28 -11.24 -1.94
CA CYS A 3 -5.91 -12.36 -1.23
C CYS A 3 -5.83 -12.17 0.30
N THR A 4 -6.70 -12.84 1.05
CA THR A 4 -6.77 -12.78 2.53
C THR A 4 -5.45 -13.06 3.24
N LYS A 5 -4.60 -13.93 2.68
CA LYS A 5 -3.25 -14.21 3.20
C LYS A 5 -2.31 -13.02 3.03
N CYS A 6 -2.47 -12.28 1.94
CA CYS A 6 -1.67 -11.12 1.60
C CYS A 6 -2.18 -9.84 2.27
N GLU A 7 -3.45 -9.76 2.68
CA GLU A 7 -3.99 -8.61 3.41
C GLU A 7 -3.23 -8.32 4.70
N LYS A 8 -2.77 -9.36 5.40
CA LYS A 8 -1.94 -9.24 6.61
C LYS A 8 -0.60 -8.54 6.38
N LYS A 9 -0.12 -8.46 5.12
CA LYS A 9 1.13 -7.79 4.73
C LYS A 9 0.93 -6.31 4.42
N LEU A 10 -0.32 -5.86 4.27
CA LEU A 10 -0.62 -4.45 4.03
C LEU A 10 -0.33 -3.65 5.30
N ARG A 11 0.20 -2.45 5.12
CA ARG A 11 0.32 -1.49 6.22
C ARG A 11 -1.08 -1.06 6.65
N LYS A 12 -1.31 -1.01 7.96
CA LYS A 12 -2.52 -0.39 8.51
C LYS A 12 -2.44 1.11 8.29
N LEU A 13 -3.41 1.67 7.57
CA LEU A 13 -3.56 3.12 7.46
C LEU A 13 -4.03 3.64 8.83
N GLY A 14 -3.40 4.71 9.32
CA GLY A 14 -3.89 5.37 10.53
C GLY A 14 -5.27 5.96 10.25
N CYS A 15 -6.30 5.48 10.95
CA CYS A 15 -7.66 6.00 10.82
C CYS A 15 -7.80 7.29 11.64
N GLN A 16 -8.55 8.29 11.20
CA GLN A 16 -8.87 9.41 12.09
C GLN A 16 -9.60 8.88 13.32
N ASP A 17 -9.08 9.18 14.51
CA ASP A 17 -9.65 8.66 15.74
C ASP A 17 -11.11 9.12 15.88
N VAL A 18 -12.02 8.18 16.16
CA VAL A 18 -13.43 8.48 16.37
C VAL A 18 -13.55 9.31 17.66
N TRP A 19 -14.27 10.42 17.61
CA TRP A 19 -14.44 11.33 18.75
C TRP A 19 -14.90 10.53 19.99
N LYS A 20 -14.17 10.68 21.11
CA LYS A 20 -14.31 9.95 22.40
C LYS A 20 -13.76 8.52 22.49
N ALA A 21 -13.31 7.88 21.41
CA ALA A 21 -12.77 6.51 21.47
C ALA A 21 -11.29 6.40 21.91
N GLY A 22 -10.63 7.55 22.12
CA GLY A 22 -9.19 7.59 22.44
C GLY A 22 -8.30 7.32 21.23
N ALA A 23 -7.02 7.72 21.33
CA ALA A 23 -6.08 7.66 20.22
C ALA A 23 -5.52 6.24 20.01
N GLN A 24 -6.03 5.52 18.99
CA GLN A 24 -5.53 4.17 18.66
C GLN A 24 -4.33 4.19 17.72
N ASN A 25 -3.99 5.35 17.15
CA ASN A 25 -2.83 5.54 16.27
C ASN A 25 -1.50 5.80 17.01
N THR A 26 -1.46 5.63 18.32
CA THR A 26 -0.22 5.80 19.07
C THR A 26 0.62 4.53 18.97
N VAL A 27 1.70 4.59 18.17
CA VAL A 27 2.80 3.63 18.29
C VAL A 27 3.32 3.72 19.74
N LYS A 28 3.04 2.69 20.55
CA LYS A 28 3.25 2.59 22.01
C LYS A 28 4.65 2.92 22.56
N SER A 29 5.60 3.35 21.73
CA SER A 29 6.99 3.61 22.12
C SER A 29 7.63 4.85 21.45
N GLY A 30 6.88 5.72 20.74
CA GLY A 30 7.55 6.73 19.93
C GLY A 30 6.69 7.89 19.45
N GLY A 31 5.95 8.52 20.38
CA GLY A 31 5.30 9.80 20.09
C GLY A 31 6.30 10.86 19.61
N VAL A 32 5.85 11.77 18.74
CA VAL A 32 6.64 12.93 18.33
C VAL A 32 6.85 13.80 19.57
N LYS A 33 8.11 13.96 20.02
CA LYS A 33 8.45 14.86 21.14
C LYS A 33 7.80 16.24 20.91
N LEU A 34 6.92 16.67 21.82
CA LEU A 34 6.33 18.01 21.85
C LEU A 34 7.45 19.03 22.03
N GLY A 35 7.37 20.18 21.35
CA GLY A 35 8.36 21.27 21.43
C GLY A 35 9.64 21.08 20.61
N ALA A 36 9.73 20.06 19.75
CA ALA A 36 10.93 19.86 18.94
C ALA A 36 10.85 20.59 17.59
N ASN A 37 11.97 21.20 17.17
CA ASN A 37 12.08 21.89 15.88
C ASN A 37 11.85 20.91 14.70
N LYS A 38 10.72 21.09 14.01
CA LYS A 38 10.26 20.24 12.90
C LYS A 38 11.09 20.38 11.62
N LEU A 39 11.89 21.45 11.53
CA LEU A 39 12.77 21.69 10.38
C LEU A 39 14.03 20.83 10.43
N LEU A 40 14.53 20.56 11.64
CA LEU A 40 15.77 19.80 11.88
C LEU A 40 15.54 18.28 11.99
N LYS A 41 14.30 17.84 12.21
CA LYS A 41 13.99 16.41 12.21
C LYS A 41 13.90 15.91 10.77
N PRO A 42 14.54 14.78 10.42
CA PRO A 42 14.28 14.15 9.15
C PRO A 42 12.77 13.87 9.07
N LYS A 43 12.10 14.42 8.05
CA LYS A 43 10.71 14.10 7.77
C LYS A 43 10.65 12.59 7.53
N HIS A 44 10.27 11.82 8.54
CA HIS A 44 9.89 10.41 8.39
C HIS A 44 8.52 10.30 7.69
N THR A 45 8.26 11.15 6.67
CA THR A 45 7.26 10.83 5.66
C THR A 45 7.82 9.64 4.88
N LYS A 46 7.57 8.44 5.41
CA LYS A 46 7.94 7.13 4.85
C LYS A 46 7.09 6.78 3.61
N ILE A 47 6.68 7.80 2.84
CA ILE A 47 6.38 7.63 1.43
C ILE A 47 7.72 7.98 0.82
N SER A 48 8.50 6.96 0.48
CA SER A 48 9.75 7.13 -0.26
C SER A 48 9.48 8.19 -1.32
N LYS A 49 10.24 9.29 -1.26
CA LYS A 49 10.17 10.33 -2.29
C LYS A 49 10.23 9.61 -3.63
N LYS A 50 9.41 10.06 -4.57
CA LYS A 50 9.24 9.59 -5.95
C LYS A 50 10.54 9.47 -6.80
N GLY A 51 11.74 9.49 -6.20
CA GLY A 51 13.03 9.62 -6.88
C GLY A 51 13.97 8.42 -6.77
N ASP A 52 14.16 7.79 -5.60
CA ASP A 52 15.36 6.96 -5.37
C ASP A 52 15.06 5.53 -4.90
N LEU A 53 14.13 4.86 -5.56
CA LEU A 53 13.80 3.48 -5.28
C LEU A 53 13.68 2.77 -6.62
N ASP A 54 14.54 1.78 -6.89
CA ASP A 54 14.39 0.85 -8.00
C ASP A 54 12.91 0.59 -8.24
N THR A 55 12.40 1.17 -9.32
CA THR A 55 10.97 1.23 -9.57
C THR A 55 10.57 -0.20 -9.84
N VAL A 56 9.99 -0.89 -8.85
CA VAL A 56 9.50 -2.25 -9.04
C VAL A 56 8.45 -2.19 -10.13
N LYS A 57 8.71 -2.85 -11.25
CA LYS A 57 7.86 -2.82 -12.44
C LYS A 57 6.88 -3.98 -12.37
N CYS A 58 5.68 -3.76 -12.91
CA CYS A 58 4.73 -4.83 -13.15
C CYS A 58 5.33 -5.87 -14.11
N GLU A 59 5.26 -7.15 -13.76
CA GLU A 59 5.77 -8.24 -14.62
C GLU A 59 5.09 -8.28 -16.00
N THR A 60 3.84 -7.79 -16.11
CA THR A 60 3.07 -7.84 -17.36
C THR A 60 3.21 -6.57 -18.19
N CYS A 61 2.91 -5.41 -17.60
CA CYS A 61 2.86 -4.14 -18.34
C CYS A 61 4.08 -3.25 -18.12
N LYS A 62 5.05 -3.68 -17.31
CA LYS A 62 6.31 -2.98 -16.99
C LYS A 62 6.13 -1.56 -16.40
N LYS A 63 4.90 -1.14 -16.10
CA LYS A 63 4.58 0.12 -15.41
C LYS A 63 5.14 0.07 -13.98
N GLY A 64 5.58 1.22 -13.47
CA GLY A 64 6.03 1.35 -12.08
C GLY A 64 4.91 1.01 -11.10
N LEU A 65 5.24 0.23 -10.08
CA LEU A 65 4.34 -0.14 -8.99
C LEU A 65 4.49 0.82 -7.82
N LEU A 66 3.42 0.93 -7.04
CA LEU A 66 3.35 1.81 -5.88
C LEU A 66 4.25 1.35 -4.73
N ASP A 67 4.38 0.05 -4.53
CA ASP A 67 5.12 -0.55 -3.41
C ASP A 67 5.89 -1.78 -3.91
N ARG A 68 7.05 -2.04 -3.30
CA ARG A 68 7.96 -3.14 -3.64
C ARG A 68 7.34 -4.53 -3.40
N ASN A 69 6.31 -4.60 -2.57
CA ASN A 69 5.62 -5.86 -2.25
C ASN A 69 4.69 -6.37 -3.36
N TYR A 70 4.48 -5.57 -4.41
CA TYR A 70 3.59 -5.92 -5.52
C TYR A 70 4.39 -6.48 -6.70
N LYS A 71 3.79 -7.47 -7.39
CA LYS A 71 4.31 -8.04 -8.66
C LYS A 71 3.52 -7.57 -9.87
N PHE A 72 2.22 -7.36 -9.68
CA PHE A 72 1.31 -6.91 -10.73
C PHE A 72 0.67 -5.58 -10.35
N CYS A 73 0.40 -4.74 -11.35
CA CYS A 73 -0.43 -3.55 -11.16
C CYS A 73 -1.89 -3.97 -10.97
N ASN A 74 -2.71 -3.09 -10.37
CA ASN A 74 -4.11 -3.39 -10.07
C ASN A 74 -4.91 -3.81 -11.33
N GLY A 75 -4.68 -3.15 -12.47
CA GLY A 75 -5.33 -3.49 -13.72
C GLY A 75 -4.92 -4.85 -14.28
N CYS A 76 -3.63 -5.21 -14.24
CA CYS A 76 -3.15 -6.51 -14.70
C CYS A 76 -3.58 -7.65 -13.77
N ALA A 77 -3.57 -7.40 -12.46
CA ALA A 77 -4.05 -8.34 -11.46
C ALA A 77 -5.53 -8.67 -11.69
N TYR A 78 -6.35 -7.65 -11.97
CA TYR A 78 -7.77 -7.84 -12.29
C TYR A 78 -7.96 -8.60 -13.60
N ARG A 79 -7.37 -8.15 -14.72
CA ARG A 79 -7.55 -8.82 -16.03
C ARG A 79 -7.19 -10.30 -16.02
N LYS A 80 -6.20 -10.69 -15.20
CA LYS A 80 -5.77 -12.09 -15.04
C LYS A 80 -6.50 -12.83 -13.92
N GLY A 81 -7.30 -12.15 -13.10
CA GLY A 81 -7.96 -12.73 -11.93
C GLY A 81 -6.99 -13.18 -10.82
N VAL A 82 -5.80 -12.57 -10.73
CA VAL A 82 -4.72 -12.98 -9.79
C VAL A 82 -4.48 -11.97 -8.68
N CYS A 83 -3.89 -12.44 -7.58
CA CYS A 83 -3.41 -11.59 -6.49
C CYS A 83 -2.24 -10.71 -6.95
N ALA A 84 -2.34 -9.40 -6.71
CA ALA A 84 -1.31 -8.42 -7.10
C ALA A 84 0.04 -8.60 -6.37
N MET A 85 0.04 -9.26 -5.20
CA MET A 85 1.27 -9.52 -4.42
C MET A 85 1.85 -10.93 -4.65
N CYS A 86 1.00 -11.98 -4.70
CA CYS A 86 1.47 -13.36 -4.75
C CYS A 86 1.20 -14.10 -6.07
N GLY A 87 0.39 -13.55 -6.97
CA GLY A 87 0.08 -14.17 -8.27
C GLY A 87 -0.90 -15.34 -8.24
N LYS A 88 -1.39 -15.75 -7.07
CA LYS A 88 -2.42 -16.81 -6.98
C LYS A 88 -3.73 -16.37 -7.61
N LYS A 89 -4.40 -17.24 -8.36
CA LYS A 89 -5.75 -16.99 -8.92
C LYS A 89 -6.74 -16.82 -7.77
N ILE A 90 -7.45 -15.69 -7.76
CA ILE A 90 -8.47 -15.34 -6.76
C ILE A 90 -9.87 -15.52 -7.38
N LEU A 91 -10.03 -15.14 -8.64
CA LEU A 91 -11.31 -15.11 -9.33
C LEU A 91 -11.09 -15.49 -10.79
N ASP A 92 -12.14 -15.99 -11.45
CA ASP A 92 -12.18 -16.05 -12.90
C ASP A 92 -12.84 -14.79 -13.46
N THR A 93 -12.11 -14.01 -14.27
CA THR A 93 -12.55 -12.72 -14.80
C THR A 93 -13.12 -12.78 -16.20
N ALA A 94 -13.35 -13.98 -16.77
CA ALA A 94 -13.87 -14.15 -18.13
C ALA A 94 -15.20 -13.41 -18.39
N LEU A 95 -16.06 -13.28 -17.37
CA LEU A 95 -17.38 -12.64 -17.47
C LEU A 95 -17.41 -11.23 -16.86
N TYR A 96 -16.28 -10.70 -16.37
CA TYR A 96 -16.25 -9.45 -15.59
C TYR A 96 -15.41 -8.38 -16.28
N ASN A 97 -16.05 -7.26 -16.66
CA ASN A 97 -15.36 -6.07 -17.18
C ASN A 97 -15.33 -4.95 -16.13
N GLN A 98 -14.12 -4.63 -15.65
CA GLN A 98 -13.91 -3.45 -14.79
C GLN A 98 -13.48 -2.27 -15.64
N SER A 99 -14.37 -1.29 -15.81
CA SER A 99 -14.03 0.04 -16.32
C SER A 99 -13.32 0.84 -15.22
N THR A 100 -12.31 1.62 -15.61
CA THR A 100 -11.62 2.55 -14.71
C THR A 100 -12.05 3.95 -15.11
N THR A 101 -12.93 4.57 -14.33
CA THR A 101 -13.27 5.99 -14.46
C THR A 101 -12.18 6.87 -13.85
#